data_AF-A0A836T2A8-F1
#
_entry.id   AF-A0A836T2A8-F1
#
_cell.length_a   1.000
_cell.length_b   1.000
_cell.length_c   1.000
_cell.angle_alpha   90.00
_cell.angle_beta   90.00
_cell.angle_gamma   90.00
#
_symmetry.space_group_name_H-M   'P 1'
#
loop_
_entity.id
_entity.type
_entity.pdbx_description
1 polymer ?
#
loop_
_entity_poly.entity_id
_entity_poly.type
_entity_poly.pdbx_seq_one_letter_code
_entity_poly.pdbx_strand_id
1 'polypeptide(L)'
;QFTDGLIIFGGGTGQPNSNQELNALCQDVIDVSKKYSAKFIYTLGGFHTPRILNKNPKTFVTTTSKDLTKQIIGMGIETTPQKSMITGFNGLILGFAKQNGINGIGMYGELNDPQIPQYRAAISIIKTLEKLTYRKLGDISSLELMAQETEKSFEN
;
A
#
# COMPACT_ATOMS: atom_id res chain seq x y z
N GLN A 1 1.19 5.30 19.07
CA GLN A 1 -0.15 4.80 19.46
C GLN A 1 -0.22 3.35 19.02
N PHE A 2 -0.27 2.39 19.94
CA PHE A 2 -0.49 0.99 19.60
C PHE A 2 -1.99 0.79 19.45
N THR A 3 -2.45 0.59 18.22
CA THR A 3 -3.83 0.16 17.96
C THR A 3 -3.85 -1.36 18.06
N ASP A 4 -4.75 -1.95 18.84
CA ASP A 4 -4.83 -3.41 18.98
C ASP A 4 -4.90 -4.09 17.60
N GLY A 5 -4.04 -5.09 17.39
CA GLY A 5 -4.02 -5.91 16.17
C GLY A 5 -3.40 -5.27 14.91
N LEU A 6 -2.64 -4.18 15.02
CA LEU A 6 -1.84 -3.64 13.90
C LEU A 6 -0.40 -3.37 14.32
N ILE A 7 0.53 -3.70 13.44
CA ILE A 7 1.94 -3.31 13.51
C ILE A 7 2.22 -2.47 12.27
N ILE A 8 2.65 -1.23 12.48
CA ILE A 8 2.90 -0.29 11.38
C ILE A 8 4.41 -0.07 11.27
N PHE A 9 4.95 -0.37 10.10
CA PHE A 9 6.31 -0.02 9.72
C PHE A 9 6.23 1.23 8.84
N GLY A 10 6.72 2.34 9.37
CA GLY A 10 6.91 3.58 8.61
C GLY A 10 8.39 3.78 8.28
N GLY A 11 8.66 4.46 7.17
CA GLY A 11 9.99 4.92 6.81
C GLY A 11 10.18 6.41 7.11
N GLY A 12 11.44 6.83 7.21
CA GLY A 12 11.83 8.23 7.13
C GLY A 12 11.94 8.67 5.66
N THR A 13 12.99 9.41 5.31
CA THR A 13 13.18 10.00 3.97
C THR A 13 13.60 9.01 2.87
N GLY A 14 13.63 7.70 3.13
CA GLY A 14 14.01 6.72 2.11
C GLY A 14 13.92 5.25 2.54
N GLN A 15 14.19 4.37 1.58
CA GLN A 15 14.38 2.93 1.77
C GLN A 15 15.88 2.59 1.61
N PRO A 16 16.36 1.46 2.16
CA PRO A 16 17.73 1.01 1.89
C PRO A 16 18.01 0.88 0.39
N ASN A 17 19.22 1.27 -0.03
CA ASN A 17 19.59 1.31 -1.45
C ASN A 17 20.18 -0.01 -1.95
N SER A 18 20.71 -0.84 -1.04
CA SER A 18 21.28 -2.13 -1.41
C SER A 18 20.25 -3.27 -1.33
N ASN A 19 20.35 -4.22 -2.25
CA ASN A 19 19.52 -5.42 -2.23
C ASN A 19 19.71 -6.23 -0.94
N GLN A 20 20.93 -6.24 -0.38
CA GLN A 20 21.22 -6.98 0.86
C GLN A 20 20.47 -6.37 2.05
N GLU A 21 20.51 -5.05 2.21
CA GLU A 21 19.79 -4.36 3.29
C GLU A 21 18.29 -4.47 3.11
N LEU A 22 17.76 -4.38 1.88
CA LEU A 22 16.33 -4.59 1.62
C LEU A 22 15.88 -6.00 1.99
N ASN A 23 16.68 -7.03 1.67
CA ASN A 23 16.39 -8.41 2.05
C ASN A 23 16.43 -8.59 3.58
N ALA A 24 17.42 -7.99 4.25
CA ALA A 24 17.51 -8.02 5.72
C ALA A 24 16.28 -7.35 6.36
N LEU A 25 15.89 -6.17 5.86
CA LEU A 25 14.69 -5.47 6.33
C LEU A 25 13.41 -6.29 6.09
N CYS A 26 13.29 -6.96 4.95
CA CYS A 26 12.15 -7.86 4.70
C CYS A 26 12.13 -9.04 5.68
N GLN A 27 13.30 -9.60 5.99
CA GLN A 27 13.42 -10.68 6.97
C GLN A 27 12.99 -10.21 8.36
N ASP A 28 13.42 -9.03 8.81
CA ASP A 28 13.02 -8.45 10.09
C ASP A 28 11.49 -8.30 10.19
N VAL A 29 10.85 -7.82 9.11
CA VAL A 29 9.38 -7.70 9.06
C VAL A 29 8.70 -9.07 9.13
N ILE A 30 9.26 -10.09 8.47
CA ILE A 30 8.74 -11.47 8.57
C ILE A 30 8.90 -12.03 9.98
N ASP A 31 10.03 -11.80 10.64
CA ASP A 31 10.30 -12.31 11.97
C ASP A 31 9.37 -11.67 13.00
N VAL A 32 9.14 -10.35 12.91
CA VAL A 32 8.12 -9.66 13.71
C VAL A 32 6.72 -10.21 13.41
N SER A 33 6.39 -10.43 12.13
CA SER A 33 5.08 -10.97 11.73
C SER A 33 4.83 -12.36 12.32
N LYS A 34 5.84 -13.24 12.29
CA LYS A 34 5.76 -14.58 12.92
C LYS A 34 5.65 -14.49 14.43
N LYS A 35 6.47 -13.65 15.07
CA LYS A 35 6.47 -13.45 16.53
C LYS A 35 5.08 -13.08 17.06
N TYR A 36 4.35 -12.25 16.33
CA TYR A 36 2.99 -11.83 16.70
C TYR A 36 1.88 -12.58 15.96
N SER A 37 2.22 -13.68 15.26
CA SER A 37 1.24 -14.51 14.52
C SER A 37 0.36 -13.72 13.55
N ALA A 38 0.93 -12.68 12.92
CA ALA A 38 0.23 -11.83 11.97
C ALA A 38 -0.33 -12.66 10.81
N LYS A 39 -1.63 -12.46 10.51
CA LYS A 39 -2.33 -13.19 9.45
C LYS A 39 -2.15 -12.56 8.07
N PHE A 40 -1.92 -11.25 8.05
CA PHE A 40 -1.81 -10.45 6.84
C PHE A 40 -0.64 -9.49 6.94
N ILE A 41 0.06 -9.30 5.83
CA ILE A 41 0.99 -8.20 5.58
C ILE A 41 0.39 -7.32 4.49
N TYR A 42 0.22 -6.04 4.79
CA TYR A 42 -0.17 -5.03 3.81
C TYR A 42 1.04 -4.19 3.44
N THR A 43 1.28 -3.98 2.15
CA THR A 43 2.29 -3.04 1.67
C THR A 43 1.65 -1.97 0.79
N LEU A 44 2.08 -0.71 0.94
CA LEU A 44 1.43 0.46 0.37
C LEU A 44 2.39 1.18 -0.57
N GLY A 45 1.93 1.60 -1.74
CA GLY A 45 2.75 2.36 -2.68
C GLY A 45 1.97 3.13 -3.72
N GLY A 46 2.69 3.65 -4.71
CA GLY A 46 2.15 4.35 -5.86
C GLY A 46 2.09 3.47 -7.11
N PHE A 47 1.06 3.68 -7.94
CA PHE A 47 0.96 3.13 -9.28
C PHE A 47 0.91 4.28 -10.29
N HIS A 48 2.00 4.50 -11.02
CA HIS A 48 2.02 5.53 -12.06
C HIS A 48 1.10 5.11 -13.21
N THR A 49 0.11 5.94 -13.50
CA THR A 49 -0.91 5.70 -14.52
C THR A 49 -0.95 6.85 -15.53
N PRO A 50 -1.13 6.53 -16.83
CA PRO A 50 -1.34 7.54 -17.86
C PRO A 50 -2.76 8.14 -17.83
N ARG A 51 -3.67 7.59 -17.01
CA ARG A 51 -5.04 8.06 -16.89
C ARG A 51 -5.09 9.40 -16.17
N ILE A 52 -5.79 10.38 -16.73
CA ILE A 52 -6.10 11.63 -16.01
C ILE A 52 -7.04 11.31 -14.83
N LEU A 53 -6.57 11.61 -13.62
CA LEU A 53 -7.24 11.15 -12.40
C LEU A 53 -8.45 12.00 -12.00
N ASN A 54 -8.48 13.29 -12.36
CA ASN A 54 -9.54 14.24 -11.99
C ASN A 54 -9.93 14.16 -10.50
N LYS A 55 -8.92 14.22 -9.61
CA LYS A 55 -9.07 14.13 -8.15
C LYS A 55 -9.71 12.81 -7.65
N ASN A 56 -9.85 11.80 -8.50
CA ASN A 56 -10.44 10.50 -8.18
C ASN A 56 -9.48 9.33 -8.50
N PRO A 57 -8.36 9.19 -7.75
CA PRO A 57 -7.46 8.05 -7.89
C PRO A 57 -8.08 6.77 -7.32
N LYS A 58 -7.86 5.66 -8.01
CA LYS A 58 -8.18 4.32 -7.53
C LYS A 58 -7.01 3.72 -6.76
N THR A 59 -7.30 2.71 -5.97
CA THR A 59 -6.30 1.83 -5.36
C THR A 59 -6.39 0.47 -6.04
N PHE A 60 -5.27 0.02 -6.62
CA PHE A 60 -5.16 -1.31 -7.18
C PHE A 60 -4.54 -2.27 -6.18
N VAL A 61 -5.04 -3.51 -6.16
CA VAL A 61 -4.55 -4.55 -5.26
C VAL A 61 -3.82 -5.66 -6.01
N THR A 62 -2.73 -6.14 -5.41
CA THR A 62 -2.09 -7.42 -5.74
C THR A 62 -2.09 -8.32 -4.51
N THR A 63 -2.01 -9.63 -4.70
CA THR A 63 -2.00 -10.57 -3.59
C THR A 63 -1.01 -11.72 -3.80
N THR A 64 -0.64 -12.40 -2.72
CA THR A 64 0.33 -13.52 -2.79
C THR A 64 -0.27 -14.85 -3.26
N SER A 65 -1.61 -14.97 -3.37
CA SER A 65 -2.28 -16.22 -3.76
C SER A 65 -3.53 -15.98 -4.62
N LYS A 66 -3.86 -16.95 -5.48
CA LYS A 66 -5.04 -16.85 -6.36
C LYS A 66 -6.36 -16.79 -5.58
N ASP A 67 -6.45 -17.50 -4.46
CA ASP A 67 -7.68 -17.53 -3.67
C ASP A 67 -7.88 -16.22 -2.90
N LEU A 68 -6.80 -15.62 -2.40
CA LEU A 68 -6.86 -14.27 -1.85
C LEU A 68 -7.30 -13.26 -2.91
N THR A 69 -6.74 -13.32 -4.12
CA THR A 69 -7.19 -12.48 -5.25
C THR A 69 -8.69 -12.64 -5.52
N LYS A 70 -9.24 -13.85 -5.55
CA LYS A 70 -10.68 -14.07 -5.75
C LYS A 70 -11.52 -13.42 -4.65
N GLN A 71 -11.09 -13.51 -3.39
CA GLN A 71 -11.79 -12.87 -2.27
C GLN A 71 -11.79 -11.34 -2.43
N ILE A 72 -10.64 -10.74 -2.77
CA ILE A 72 -10.51 -9.29 -2.99
C ILE A 72 -11.44 -8.82 -4.12
N ILE A 73 -11.45 -9.54 -5.26
CA ILE A 73 -12.34 -9.23 -6.39
C ILE A 73 -13.81 -9.39 -5.98
N GLY A 74 -14.15 -10.42 -5.20
CA GLY A 74 -15.51 -10.63 -4.67
C GLY A 74 -16.00 -9.49 -3.76
N MET A 75 -15.09 -8.74 -3.14
CA MET A 75 -15.41 -7.52 -2.39
C MET A 75 -15.57 -6.29 -3.31
N GLY A 76 -15.40 -6.42 -4.63
CA GLY A 76 -15.45 -5.30 -5.58
C GLY A 76 -14.22 -4.38 -5.48
N ILE A 77 -13.05 -4.93 -5.17
CA ILE A 77 -11.78 -4.19 -5.15
C ILE A 77 -11.01 -4.51 -6.44
N GLU A 78 -10.53 -3.47 -7.11
CA GLU A 78 -9.84 -3.58 -8.40
C GLU A 78 -8.42 -4.10 -8.22
N THR A 79 -8.01 -5.04 -9.07
CA THR A 79 -6.61 -5.45 -9.21
C THR A 79 -5.92 -4.64 -10.28
N THR A 80 -4.59 -4.67 -10.33
CA THR A 80 -3.82 -3.99 -11.37
C THR A 80 -4.30 -4.41 -12.77
N PRO A 81 -4.62 -3.48 -13.69
CA PRO A 81 -5.24 -3.79 -14.97
C PRO A 81 -4.29 -4.51 -15.94
N GLN A 82 -2.98 -4.40 -15.71
CA GLN A 82 -1.93 -5.00 -16.52
C GLN A 82 -0.89 -5.67 -15.62
N LYS A 83 -0.08 -6.56 -16.20
CA LYS A 83 1.10 -7.09 -15.52
C LYS A 83 2.05 -5.93 -15.24
N SER A 84 2.30 -5.65 -13.96
CA SER A 84 3.25 -4.65 -13.51
C SER A 84 4.28 -5.27 -12.58
N MET A 85 5.53 -4.81 -12.70
CA MET A 85 6.58 -5.15 -11.74
C MET A 85 6.47 -4.21 -10.54
N ILE A 86 6.42 -4.79 -9.34
CA ILE A 86 6.48 -4.03 -8.09
C ILE A 86 7.93 -4.07 -7.63
N THR A 87 8.55 -2.91 -7.46
CA THR A 87 9.97 -2.76 -7.13
C THR A 87 10.18 -2.37 -5.67
N GLY A 88 11.44 -2.43 -5.23
CA GLY A 88 11.85 -2.03 -3.87
C GLY A 88 11.27 -2.92 -2.78
N PHE A 89 11.13 -2.34 -1.58
CA PHE A 89 10.61 -3.04 -0.41
C PHE A 89 9.23 -3.67 -0.68
N ASN A 90 8.33 -2.94 -1.34
CA ASN A 90 6.95 -3.38 -1.58
C ASN A 90 6.85 -4.67 -2.39
N GLY A 91 7.74 -4.85 -3.37
CA GLY A 91 7.77 -6.09 -4.16
C GLY A 91 8.38 -7.24 -3.37
N LEU A 92 9.51 -6.97 -2.70
CA LEU A 92 10.25 -7.97 -1.94
C LEU A 92 9.43 -8.52 -0.77
N ILE A 93 8.80 -7.66 0.02
CA ILE A 93 8.05 -8.11 1.20
C ILE A 93 6.87 -9.02 0.83
N LEU A 94 6.23 -8.83 -0.33
CA LEU A 94 5.19 -9.73 -0.82
C LEU A 94 5.76 -11.10 -1.20
N GLY A 95 6.95 -11.14 -1.83
CA GLY A 95 7.67 -12.36 -2.11
C GLY A 95 8.01 -13.12 -0.83
N PHE A 96 8.56 -12.42 0.17
CA PHE A 96 8.88 -12.96 1.49
C PHE A 96 7.64 -13.46 2.22
N ALA A 97 6.54 -12.70 2.22
CA ALA A 97 5.28 -13.10 2.83
C ALA A 97 4.78 -14.43 2.24
N LYS A 98 4.80 -14.54 0.90
CA LYS A 98 4.43 -15.75 0.18
C LYS A 98 5.31 -16.95 0.57
N GLN A 99 6.63 -16.77 0.59
CA GLN A 99 7.58 -17.83 0.96
C GLN A 99 7.41 -18.32 2.40
N ASN A 100 6.89 -17.46 3.27
CA ASN A 100 6.66 -17.76 4.69
C ASN A 100 5.22 -18.14 5.02
N GLY A 101 4.36 -18.35 4.01
CA GLY A 101 2.96 -18.74 4.21
C GLY A 101 2.09 -17.65 4.84
N ILE A 102 2.50 -16.39 4.76
CA ILE A 102 1.75 -15.23 5.25
C ILE A 102 0.97 -14.61 4.08
N ASN A 103 -0.30 -14.26 4.31
CA ASN A 103 -1.10 -13.59 3.28
C ASN A 103 -0.55 -12.17 3.06
N GLY A 104 -0.06 -11.90 1.85
CA GLY A 104 0.44 -10.58 1.47
C GLY A 104 -0.54 -9.89 0.54
N ILE A 105 -0.82 -8.62 0.82
CA ILE A 105 -1.69 -7.75 0.01
C ILE A 105 -0.93 -6.46 -0.28
N GLY A 106 -0.60 -6.22 -1.54
CA GLY A 106 -0.04 -4.94 -1.97
C GLY A 106 -1.15 -4.02 -2.45
N MET A 107 -1.10 -2.76 -2.06
CA MET A 107 -2.09 -1.74 -2.40
C MET A 107 -1.40 -0.52 -2.99
N TYR A 108 -1.80 -0.14 -4.20
CA TYR A 108 -1.12 0.90 -4.96
C TYR A 108 -2.11 1.96 -5.41
N GLY A 109 -1.98 3.16 -4.84
CA GLY A 109 -2.79 4.32 -5.23
C GLY A 109 -2.32 4.86 -6.57
N GLU A 110 -3.26 5.15 -7.47
CA GLU A 110 -2.95 5.75 -8.76
C GLU A 110 -2.26 7.13 -8.61
N LEU A 111 -1.19 7.33 -9.38
CA LEU A 111 -0.40 8.55 -9.44
C LEU A 111 -0.30 9.04 -10.89
N ASN A 112 -0.38 10.36 -11.09
CA ASN A 112 -0.05 11.00 -12.36
C ASN A 112 1.41 11.45 -12.42
N ASP A 113 1.96 11.93 -11.29
CA ASP A 113 3.36 12.34 -11.20
C ASP A 113 3.95 11.80 -9.87
N PRO A 114 4.83 10.79 -9.93
CA PRO A 114 5.47 10.22 -8.75
C PRO A 114 6.37 11.20 -7.97
N GLN A 115 6.75 12.35 -8.55
CA GLN A 115 7.59 13.35 -7.88
C GLN A 115 6.77 14.31 -7.01
N ILE A 116 5.45 14.33 -7.18
CA ILE A 116 4.54 15.22 -6.45
C ILE A 116 3.82 14.40 -5.38
N PRO A 117 3.72 14.89 -4.13
CA PRO A 117 2.85 14.27 -3.13
C PRO A 117 1.38 14.25 -3.59
N GLN A 118 0.80 13.06 -3.80
CA GLN A 118 -0.60 12.92 -4.21
C GLN A 118 -1.48 12.37 -3.08
N TYR A 119 -1.86 13.23 -2.14
CA TYR A 119 -2.62 12.85 -0.93
C TYR A 119 -3.97 12.19 -1.21
N ARG A 120 -4.62 12.50 -2.34
CA ARG A 120 -5.83 11.79 -2.81
C ARG A 120 -5.60 10.29 -2.98
N ALA A 121 -4.42 9.89 -3.45
CA ALA A 121 -4.06 8.48 -3.61
C ALA A 121 -3.89 7.80 -2.23
N ALA A 122 -3.25 8.47 -1.27
CA ALA A 122 -3.15 7.97 0.10
C ALA A 122 -4.54 7.80 0.76
N ILE A 123 -5.46 8.74 0.54
CA ILE A 123 -6.85 8.63 1.01
C ILE A 123 -7.56 7.43 0.37
N SER A 124 -7.39 7.21 -0.92
CA SER A 124 -7.94 6.04 -1.64
C SER A 124 -7.44 4.72 -1.04
N ILE A 125 -6.15 4.67 -0.69
CA ILE A 125 -5.52 3.51 -0.03
C ILE A 125 -6.13 3.28 1.35
N ILE A 126 -6.27 4.33 2.17
CA ILE A 126 -6.87 4.22 3.51
C ILE A 126 -8.30 3.69 3.42
N LYS A 127 -9.13 4.25 2.53
CA LYS A 127 -10.51 3.77 2.30
C LYS A 127 -10.56 2.30 1.89
N THR A 128 -9.62 1.86 1.08
CA THR A 128 -9.50 0.45 0.68
C THR A 128 -9.06 -0.44 1.85
N LEU A 129 -8.11 0.02 2.66
CA LEU A 129 -7.66 -0.70 3.85
C LEU A 129 -8.79 -0.84 4.89
N GLU A 130 -9.57 0.22 5.11
CA GLU A 130 -10.74 0.18 5.99
C GLU A 130 -11.74 -0.88 5.54
N LYS A 131 -12.00 -0.97 4.23
CA LYS A 131 -12.89 -1.99 3.65
C LYS A 131 -12.35 -3.41 3.82
N LEU A 132 -11.04 -3.62 3.62
CA LEU A 132 -10.41 -4.93 3.75
C LEU A 132 -10.32 -5.42 5.19
N THR A 133 -10.09 -4.49 6.12
CA THR A 133 -9.91 -4.81 7.54
C THR A 133 -11.22 -4.72 8.33
N TYR A 134 -12.29 -4.19 7.73
CA TYR A 134 -13.53 -3.83 8.41
C TYR A 134 -13.30 -2.92 9.62
N ARG A 135 -12.28 -2.05 9.55
CA ARG A 135 -11.88 -1.14 10.64
C ARG A 135 -11.90 0.30 10.17
N LYS A 136 -12.23 1.20 11.09
CA LYS A 136 -11.96 2.63 10.93
C LYS A 136 -10.54 2.94 11.39
N LEU A 137 -9.77 3.60 10.52
CA LEU A 137 -8.35 3.87 10.76
C LEU A 137 -8.08 5.28 11.29
N GLY A 138 -9.12 6.13 11.35
CA GLY A 138 -9.05 7.44 11.96
C GLY A 138 -9.58 8.54 11.04
N ASP A 139 -9.37 9.78 11.46
CA ASP A 139 -9.73 10.96 10.70
C ASP A 139 -8.73 11.21 9.55
N ILE A 140 -9.26 11.51 8.36
CA ILE A 140 -8.49 11.83 7.15
C ILE A 140 -8.55 13.31 6.78
N SER A 141 -9.15 14.16 7.63
CA SER A 141 -9.35 15.59 7.34
C SER A 141 -8.04 16.34 7.06
N SER A 142 -6.94 15.98 7.74
CA SER A 142 -5.62 16.55 7.45
C SER A 142 -5.10 16.18 6.05
N LEU A 143 -5.31 14.94 5.61
CA LEU A 143 -4.96 14.49 4.24
C LEU A 143 -5.83 15.19 3.19
N GLU A 144 -7.11 15.43 3.51
CA GLU A 144 -8.03 16.20 2.66
C GLU A 144 -7.55 17.64 2.47
N LEU A 145 -7.10 18.32 3.53
CA LEU A 145 -6.54 19.67 3.46
C LEU A 145 -5.25 19.70 2.64
N MET A 146 -4.30 18.79 2.91
CA MET A 146 -3.05 18.69 2.15
C MET A 146 -3.29 18.40 0.66
N ALA A 147 -4.29 17.59 0.33
CA ALA A 147 -4.71 17.36 -1.06
C ALA A 147 -5.17 18.66 -1.72
N GLN A 148 -6.03 19.44 -1.06
CA GLN A 148 -6.54 20.71 -1.58
C GLN A 148 -5.44 21.76 -1.77
N GLU A 149 -4.49 21.85 -0.84
CA GLU A 149 -3.35 22.78 -0.92
C GLU A 149 -2.42 22.43 -2.08
N THR A 150 -2.14 21.14 -2.25
CA THR A 150 -1.34 20.64 -3.37
C THR A 150 -2.03 20.96 -4.69
N GLU A 151 -3.32 20.62 -4.83
CA GLU A 151 -4.10 20.88 -6.04
C GLU A 151 -4.09 22.36 -6.45
N LYS A 152 -4.28 23.29 -5.49
CA LYS A 152 -4.20 24.73 -5.75
C LYS A 152 -2.82 25.21 -6.21
N SER A 153 -1.76 24.53 -5.78
CA SER A 153 -0.38 24.91 -6.10
C SER A 153 0.03 24.53 -7.52
N PHE A 154 -0.67 23.57 -8.14
CA PHE A 154 -0.42 23.11 -9.52
C PHE A 154 -1.52 23.56 -10.52
N GLU A 155 -2.54 24.27 -10.05
CA GLU A 155 -3.58 24.91 -10.88
C GLU A 155 -3.20 26.36 -11.30
N ASN A 156 -2.12 26.93 -10.76
CA ASN A 156 -1.56 28.26 -11.11
C ASN A 156 -0.33 28.15 -12.01
#